data_AF-A0A7G5VUP3-F1
#
_entry.id   AF-A0A7G5VUP3-F1
#
_cell.length_a   1.000
_cell.length_b   1.000
_cell.length_c   1.000
_cell.angle_alpha   90.00
_cell.angle_beta   90.00
_cell.angle_gamma   90.00
#
_symmetry.space_group_name_H-M   'P 1'
#
loop_
_entity.id
_entity.type
_entity.pdbx_description
1 polymer ?
#
loop_
_entity_poly.entity_id
_entity_poly.type
_entity_poly.pdbx_seq_one_letter_code
_entity_poly.pdbx_strand_id
1 'polypeptide(L)'
;MRDTKHFAQESLTLSARWVKHLWRRPVTVVLSLAQPLMWYLLWQSSHGNEHGKLRLFIWAGFAHGIHSALPLIFDREFGFWDRIWVAPLISRSSIMISLLLVNWLLVVIPSLWIEYQIWPLMMLLVWIATSLSVFLALWLPSHTSFLASVWLINAIMILASWN
;
A
#
# COMPACT_ATOMS: atom_id res chain seq x y z
N MET A 1 1.22 -7.40 -30.30
CA MET A 1 0.90 -8.55 -29.42
C MET A 1 2.13 -9.23 -28.81
N ARG A 2 3.32 -9.24 -29.44
CA ARG A 2 4.54 -9.77 -28.79
C ARG A 2 5.01 -8.88 -27.64
N ASP A 3 5.00 -7.56 -27.82
CA ASP A 3 5.49 -6.61 -26.81
C ASP A 3 4.66 -6.61 -25.51
N THR A 4 3.33 -6.79 -25.62
CA THR A 4 2.45 -6.87 -24.44
C THR A 4 2.70 -8.13 -23.61
N LYS A 5 3.07 -9.25 -24.26
CA LYS A 5 3.44 -10.48 -23.56
C LYS A 5 4.77 -10.33 -22.82
N HIS A 6 5.76 -9.71 -23.46
CA HIS A 6 7.04 -9.40 -22.83
C HIS A 6 6.88 -8.46 -21.63
N PHE A 7 6.06 -7.42 -21.78
CA PHE A 7 5.75 -6.48 -20.70
C PHE A 7 5.07 -7.13 -19.50
N ALA A 8 4.05 -7.96 -19.74
CA ALA A 8 3.34 -8.67 -18.68
C ALA A 8 4.26 -9.68 -17.96
N GLN A 9 5.07 -10.42 -18.72
CA GLN A 9 6.04 -11.37 -18.17
C GLN A 9 7.12 -10.66 -17.34
N GLU A 10 7.62 -9.52 -17.80
CA GLU A 10 8.59 -8.70 -17.07
C GLU A 10 8.00 -8.16 -15.77
N SER A 11 6.79 -7.58 -15.83
CA SER A 11 6.08 -7.06 -14.66
C SER A 11 5.82 -8.14 -13.61
N LEU A 12 5.43 -9.35 -14.05
CA LEU A 12 5.22 -10.50 -13.16
C LEU A 12 6.52 -11.05 -12.56
N THR A 13 7.61 -11.03 -13.33
CA THR A 13 8.92 -11.48 -12.83
C THR A 13 9.46 -10.50 -11.80
N LEU A 14 9.28 -9.20 -12.03
CA LEU A 14 9.64 -8.15 -11.07
C LEU A 14 8.79 -8.24 -9.81
N SER A 15 7.47 -8.40 -9.93
CA SER A 15 6.60 -8.54 -8.75
C SER A 15 6.96 -9.78 -7.94
N ALA A 16 7.24 -10.92 -8.58
CA ALA A 16 7.71 -12.12 -7.88
C ALA A 16 9.05 -11.90 -7.15
N ARG A 17 9.98 -11.14 -7.76
CA ARG A 17 11.25 -10.76 -7.13
C ARG A 17 11.02 -9.89 -5.89
N TRP A 18 10.11 -8.93 -5.97
CA TRP A 18 9.69 -8.09 -4.85
C TRP A 18 9.03 -8.90 -3.72
N VAL A 19 8.11 -9.80 -4.05
CA VAL A 19 7.47 -10.69 -3.07
C VAL A 19 8.51 -11.56 -2.36
N LYS A 20 9.47 -12.14 -3.09
CA LYS A 20 10.57 -12.91 -2.48
C LYS A 20 11.45 -12.03 -1.59
N HIS A 21 11.67 -10.76 -1.94
CA HIS A 21 12.40 -9.82 -1.10
C HIS A 21 11.65 -9.54 0.21
N LEU A 22 10.35 -9.28 0.11
CA LEU A 22 9.49 -8.97 1.25
C LEU A 22 9.34 -10.17 2.19
N TRP A 23 9.23 -11.39 1.66
CA TRP A 23 9.18 -12.63 2.44
C TRP A 23 10.42 -12.84 3.33
N ARG A 24 11.58 -12.31 2.92
CA ARG A 24 12.81 -12.35 3.73
C ARG A 24 12.83 -11.32 4.86
N ARG A 25 11.86 -10.39 4.90
CA ARG A 25 11.66 -9.38 5.96
C ARG A 25 10.32 -9.65 6.68
N PRO A 26 10.21 -10.74 7.46
CA PRO A 26 8.94 -11.19 8.02
C PRO A 26 8.30 -10.14 8.93
N VAL A 27 9.09 -9.36 9.65
CA VAL A 27 8.59 -8.27 10.52
C VAL A 27 7.82 -7.24 9.69
N THR A 28 8.33 -6.85 8.53
CA THR A 28 7.66 -5.87 7.65
C THR A 28 6.33 -6.42 7.13
N VAL A 29 6.31 -7.69 6.73
CA VAL A 29 5.06 -8.37 6.29
C VAL A 29 4.05 -8.40 7.43
N VAL A 30 4.45 -8.87 8.61
CA VAL A 30 3.57 -8.97 9.77
C VAL A 30 3.00 -7.61 10.16
N LEU A 31 3.84 -6.56 10.24
CA LEU A 31 3.37 -5.21 10.56
C LEU A 31 2.39 -4.68 9.51
N SER A 32 2.67 -4.90 8.22
CA SER A 32 1.76 -4.49 7.15
C SER A 32 0.41 -5.20 7.21
N LEU A 33 0.38 -6.51 7.51
CA LEU A 33 -0.86 -7.27 7.64
C LEU A 33 -1.62 -6.97 8.95
N ALA A 34 -0.88 -6.70 10.04
CA ALA A 34 -1.45 -6.47 11.35
C ALA A 34 -2.10 -5.09 11.48
N GLN A 35 -1.54 -4.05 10.84
CA GLN A 35 -2.04 -2.68 10.95
C GLN A 35 -3.56 -2.52 10.69
N PRO A 36 -4.13 -2.98 9.56
CA PRO A 36 -5.57 -2.84 9.29
C PRO A 36 -6.44 -3.64 10.28
N LEU A 37 -6.00 -4.86 10.63
CA LEU A 37 -6.72 -5.72 11.58
C LEU A 37 -6.72 -5.12 12.99
N MET A 38 -5.60 -4.54 13.41
CA MET A 38 -5.48 -3.89 14.71
C MET A 38 -6.42 -2.70 14.84
N TRP A 39 -6.49 -1.83 13.82
CA TRP A 39 -7.44 -0.71 13.82
C TRP A 39 -8.89 -1.18 13.84
N TYR A 40 -9.20 -2.20 13.04
CA TYR A 40 -10.53 -2.78 13.02
C TYR A 40 -10.93 -3.30 14.40
N LEU A 41 -10.09 -4.12 15.03
CA LEU A 41 -10.35 -4.71 16.35
C LEU A 41 -10.49 -3.66 17.46
N LEU A 42 -9.62 -2.65 17.48
CA LEU A 42 -9.62 -1.63 18.52
C LEU A 42 -10.86 -0.72 18.46
N TRP A 43 -11.34 -0.41 17.26
CA TRP A 43 -12.36 0.61 17.07
C TRP A 43 -13.77 0.05 16.79
N GLN A 44 -13.90 -1.26 16.53
CA GLN A 44 -15.21 -1.91 16.34
C GLN A 44 -16.16 -1.68 17.52
N SER A 45 -15.64 -1.65 18.75
CA SER A 45 -16.43 -1.44 19.98
C SER A 45 -16.82 0.02 20.22
N SER A 46 -16.07 0.97 19.64
CA SER A 46 -16.25 2.40 19.87
C SER A 46 -17.38 3.03 19.03
N HIS A 47 -17.72 2.43 17.89
CA HIS A 47 -18.69 2.99 16.94
C HIS A 47 -19.93 2.09 16.84
N GLY A 48 -20.89 2.28 17.75
CA GLY A 48 -22.11 1.48 17.86
C GLY A 48 -23.09 1.62 16.68
N ASN A 49 -23.02 2.73 15.92
CA ASN A 49 -23.92 3.00 14.79
C ASN A 49 -23.30 2.52 13.46
N GLU A 50 -24.14 2.07 12.53
CA GLU A 50 -23.70 1.62 11.18
C GLU A 50 -22.91 2.70 10.42
N HIS A 51 -23.33 3.97 10.53
CA HIS A 51 -22.61 5.09 9.96
C HIS A 51 -21.20 5.28 10.56
N GLY A 52 -21.05 5.00 11.86
CA GLY A 52 -19.76 5.07 12.54
C GLY A 52 -18.81 3.97 12.09
N LYS A 53 -19.31 2.75 11.91
CA LYS A 53 -18.55 1.63 11.36
C LYS A 53 -18.05 1.94 9.94
N LEU A 54 -18.92 2.44 9.07
CA LEU A 54 -18.54 2.83 7.70
C LEU A 54 -17.42 3.88 7.69
N ARG A 55 -17.54 4.94 8.50
CA ARG A 55 -16.51 6.01 8.61
C ARG A 55 -15.17 5.45 9.08
N LEU A 56 -15.20 4.58 10.09
CA LEU A 56 -14.02 3.88 10.57
C LEU A 56 -13.38 3.04 9.47
N PHE A 57 -14.17 2.30 8.70
CA PHE A 57 -13.66 1.46 7.61
C PHE A 57 -13.01 2.26 6.50
N ILE A 58 -13.65 3.36 6.10
CA ILE A 58 -13.09 4.28 5.10
C ILE A 58 -11.74 4.82 5.61
N TRP A 59 -11.69 5.29 6.86
CA TRP A 59 -10.45 5.79 7.43
C TRP A 59 -9.38 4.69 7.54
N ALA A 60 -9.70 3.51 8.07
CA ALA A 60 -8.74 2.43 8.28
C ALA A 60 -8.19 1.88 6.96
N GLY A 61 -9.05 1.70 5.94
CA GLY A 61 -8.63 1.25 4.61
C GLY A 61 -7.73 2.28 3.92
N PHE A 62 -8.09 3.56 4.00
CA PHE A 62 -7.26 4.65 3.47
C PHE A 62 -5.92 4.76 4.20
N ALA A 63 -5.94 4.76 5.53
CA ALA A 63 -4.76 4.82 6.37
C ALA A 63 -3.83 3.62 6.10
N HIS A 64 -4.38 2.44 5.88
CA HIS A 64 -3.56 1.29 5.52
C HIS A 64 -2.93 1.45 4.12
N GLY A 65 -3.71 1.86 3.13
CA GLY A 65 -3.23 2.10 1.77
C GLY A 65 -2.16 3.20 1.69
N ILE A 66 -2.27 4.26 2.50
CA ILE A 66 -1.29 5.35 2.46
C ILE A 66 0.05 4.97 3.13
N HIS A 67 0.04 4.01 4.07
CA HIS A 67 1.25 3.49 4.71
C HIS A 67 1.91 2.36 3.90
N SER A 68 1.26 1.85 2.84
CA SER A 68 1.72 0.65 2.13
C SER A 68 3.13 0.81 1.54
N ALA A 69 3.48 2.00 1.03
CA ALA A 69 4.78 2.26 0.41
C ALA A 69 5.90 2.59 1.41
N LEU A 70 5.71 2.38 2.71
CA LEU A 70 6.78 2.56 3.69
C LEU A 70 8.00 1.62 3.47
N PRO A 71 7.83 0.31 3.18
CA PRO A 71 8.96 -0.56 2.84
C PRO A 71 9.70 -0.07 1.59
N LEU A 72 8.95 0.55 0.68
CA LEU A 72 9.45 1.03 -0.59
C LEU A 72 10.46 2.16 -0.43
N ILE A 73 10.16 3.15 0.44
CA ILE A 73 11.07 4.26 0.67
C ILE A 73 12.33 3.82 1.42
N PHE A 74 12.19 2.88 2.37
CA PHE A 74 13.35 2.27 3.03
C PHE A 74 14.25 1.52 2.04
N ASP A 75 13.66 0.71 1.16
CA ASP A 75 14.45 0.03 0.13
C ASP A 75 15.19 1.01 -0.79
N ARG A 76 14.67 2.24 -0.95
CA ARG A 76 15.31 3.28 -1.77
C ARG A 76 16.50 3.89 -1.06
N GLU A 77 16.34 4.18 0.23
CA GLU A 77 17.43 4.67 1.08
C GLU A 77 18.56 3.64 1.25
N PHE A 78 18.23 2.34 1.27
CA PHE A 78 19.22 1.27 1.35
C PHE A 78 19.80 0.83 -0.01
N GLY A 79 19.52 1.56 -1.10
CA GLY A 79 20.10 1.33 -2.42
C GLY A 79 19.62 0.05 -3.14
N PHE A 80 18.52 -0.58 -2.69
CA PHE A 80 17.93 -1.71 -3.43
C PHE A 80 17.29 -1.25 -4.73
N TRP A 81 16.68 -0.06 -4.72
CA TRP A 81 16.11 0.55 -5.90
C TRP A 81 17.14 0.84 -6.99
N ASP A 82 18.31 1.33 -6.62
CA ASP A 82 19.37 1.63 -7.58
C ASP A 82 19.80 0.36 -8.34
N ARG A 83 19.80 -0.79 -7.65
CA ARG A 83 20.07 -2.10 -8.27
C ARG A 83 18.98 -2.53 -9.26
N ILE A 84 17.73 -2.12 -9.08
CA ILE A 84 16.64 -2.39 -10.02
C ILE A 84 16.71 -1.43 -11.20
N TRP A 85 17.07 -0.16 -10.96
CA TRP A 85 17.20 0.87 -12.00
C TRP A 85 18.33 0.60 -12.99
N VAL A 86 19.43 -0.01 -12.52
CA VAL A 86 20.57 -0.39 -13.36
C VAL A 86 20.32 -1.72 -14.12
N ALA A 87 19.27 -2.48 -13.76
CA ALA A 87 18.97 -3.72 -14.44
C ALA A 87 18.53 -3.46 -15.90
N PRO A 88 18.99 -4.28 -16.88
CA PRO A 88 18.56 -4.15 -18.27
C PRO A 88 17.09 -4.57 -18.37
N LEU A 89 16.20 -3.58 -18.38
CA LEU A 89 14.75 -3.75 -18.48
C LEU A 89 14.27 -3.21 -19.83
N ILE A 90 13.28 -3.89 -20.40
CA ILE A 90 12.67 -3.50 -21.68
C ILE A 90 11.81 -2.24 -21.48
N SER A 91 11.10 -2.15 -20.35
CA SER A 91 10.36 -0.95 -19.97
C SER A 91 10.55 -0.57 -18.51
N ARG A 92 10.81 0.72 -18.28
CA ARG A 92 10.85 1.31 -16.93
C ARG A 92 9.47 1.35 -16.26
N SER A 93 8.38 1.39 -17.04
CA SER A 93 7.02 1.39 -16.50
C SER A 93 6.66 0.04 -15.84
N SER A 94 7.32 -1.06 -16.24
CA SER A 94 7.16 -2.38 -15.62
C SER A 94 7.51 -2.34 -14.13
N ILE A 95 8.47 -1.50 -13.72
CA ILE A 95 8.85 -1.33 -12.30
C ILE A 95 7.68 -0.74 -11.52
N MET A 96 7.12 0.39 -11.97
CA MET A 96 6.00 1.05 -11.30
C MET A 96 4.79 0.13 -11.16
N ILE A 97 4.44 -0.58 -12.23
CA ILE A 97 3.29 -1.50 -12.21
C ILE A 97 3.55 -2.67 -11.25
N SER A 98 4.75 -3.25 -11.26
CA SER A 98 5.09 -4.35 -10.34
C SER A 98 4.98 -3.92 -8.87
N LEU A 99 5.42 -2.70 -8.56
CA LEU A 99 5.38 -2.14 -7.22
C LEU A 99 3.96 -1.83 -6.75
N LEU A 100 3.18 -1.17 -7.61
CA LEU A 100 1.79 -0.88 -7.34
C LEU A 100 1.03 -2.17 -7.06
N LEU A 101 1.23 -3.19 -7.89
CA LEU A 101 0.58 -4.50 -7.77
C LEU A 101 0.93 -5.18 -6.44
N VAL A 102 2.22 -5.24 -6.07
CA VAL A 102 2.65 -5.88 -4.82
C VAL A 102 2.10 -5.13 -3.60
N ASN A 103 2.20 -3.80 -3.58
CA ASN A 103 1.69 -3.00 -2.46
C ASN A 103 0.16 -3.11 -2.34
N TRP A 104 -0.56 -3.09 -3.47
CA TRP A 104 -2.00 -3.25 -3.47
C TRP A 104 -2.42 -4.63 -2.94
N LEU A 105 -1.75 -5.71 -3.35
CA LEU A 105 -2.04 -7.06 -2.84
C LEU A 105 -1.85 -7.16 -1.33
N LEU A 106 -0.78 -6.56 -0.78
CA LEU A 106 -0.53 -6.55 0.67
C LEU A 106 -1.64 -5.88 1.47
N VAL A 107 -2.30 -4.89 0.87
CA VAL A 107 -3.39 -4.14 1.51
C VAL A 107 -4.74 -4.84 1.34
N VAL A 108 -4.97 -5.46 0.17
CA VAL A 108 -6.24 -6.16 -0.11
C VAL A 108 -6.37 -7.45 0.70
N ILE A 109 -5.32 -8.26 0.80
CA ILE A 109 -5.38 -9.56 1.53
C ILE A 109 -5.95 -9.43 2.95
N PRO A 110 -5.45 -8.54 3.83
CA PRO A 110 -6.00 -8.39 5.18
C PRO A 110 -7.40 -7.77 5.17
N SER A 111 -7.74 -6.98 4.15
CA SER A 111 -9.07 -6.39 3.99
C SER A 111 -10.17 -7.42 3.66
N LEU A 112 -9.83 -8.61 3.16
CA LEU A 112 -10.79 -9.69 2.93
C LEU A 112 -11.36 -10.27 4.23
N TRP A 113 -10.74 -10.00 5.37
CA TRP A 113 -11.24 -10.43 6.68
C TRP A 113 -12.27 -9.45 7.27
N ILE A 114 -12.54 -8.36 6.55
CA ILE A 114 -13.45 -7.29 6.92
C ILE A 114 -14.78 -7.47 6.16
N GLU A 115 -15.88 -6.95 6.71
CA GLU A 115 -17.26 -7.04 6.19
C GLU A 115 -17.38 -6.98 4.64
N TYR A 116 -17.99 -8.01 4.05
CA TYR A 116 -18.08 -8.21 2.59
C TYR A 116 -18.83 -7.10 1.84
N GLN A 117 -19.84 -6.49 2.47
CA GLN A 117 -20.73 -5.53 1.82
C GLN A 117 -20.02 -4.24 1.37
N ILE A 118 -18.90 -3.89 2.03
CA ILE A 118 -18.17 -2.63 1.81
C ILE A 118 -16.96 -2.84 0.88
N TRP A 119 -16.69 -4.09 0.46
CA TRP A 119 -15.49 -4.45 -0.32
C TRP A 119 -15.27 -3.64 -1.60
N PRO A 120 -16.27 -3.40 -2.47
CA PRO A 120 -16.02 -2.70 -3.73
C PRO A 120 -15.53 -1.26 -3.50
N LEU A 121 -16.15 -0.57 -2.54
CA LEU A 121 -15.75 0.78 -2.15
C LEU A 121 -14.36 0.78 -1.50
N MET A 122 -14.11 -0.21 -0.64
CA MET A 122 -12.83 -0.33 0.07
C MET A 122 -11.68 -0.65 -0.89
N MET A 123 -11.88 -1.52 -1.88
CA MET A 123 -10.88 -1.83 -2.91
C MET A 123 -10.52 -0.60 -3.75
N LEU A 124 -11.52 0.20 -4.13
CA LEU A 124 -11.30 1.45 -4.87
C LEU A 124 -10.51 2.45 -4.02
N LEU A 125 -10.90 2.63 -2.76
CA LEU A 125 -10.24 3.54 -1.83
C LEU A 125 -8.80 3.13 -1.57
N VAL A 126 -8.58 1.84 -1.31
CA VAL A 126 -7.25 1.24 -1.14
C VAL A 126 -6.41 1.47 -2.39
N TRP A 127 -6.95 1.23 -3.58
CA TRP A 127 -6.22 1.45 -4.83
C TRP A 127 -5.73 2.89 -4.96
N ILE A 128 -6.61 3.87 -4.70
CA ILE A 128 -6.27 5.30 -4.74
C ILE A 128 -5.20 5.62 -3.70
N ALA A 129 -5.37 5.16 -2.46
CA ALA A 129 -4.44 5.42 -1.36
C ALA A 129 -3.06 4.78 -1.61
N THR A 130 -3.00 3.55 -2.11
CA THR A 130 -1.74 2.86 -2.46
C THR A 130 -1.04 3.54 -3.62
N SER A 131 -1.79 4.02 -4.61
CA SER A 131 -1.23 4.76 -5.75
C SER A 131 -0.58 6.06 -5.29
N LEU A 132 -1.28 6.81 -4.42
CA LEU A 132 -0.76 8.03 -3.81
C LEU A 132 0.48 7.75 -2.94
N SER A 133 0.44 6.69 -2.13
CA SER A 133 1.56 6.26 -1.29
C SER A 133 2.82 5.97 -2.09
N VAL A 134 2.70 5.16 -3.15
CA VAL A 134 3.82 4.81 -4.03
C VAL A 134 4.36 6.05 -4.72
N PHE A 135 3.49 6.96 -5.16
CA PHE A 135 3.90 8.24 -5.74
C PHE A 135 4.70 9.10 -4.75
N LEU A 136 4.21 9.25 -3.52
CA LEU A 136 4.92 9.99 -2.46
C LEU A 136 6.28 9.37 -2.13
N ALA A 137 6.35 8.04 -2.05
CA ALA A 137 7.61 7.33 -1.78
C ALA A 137 8.66 7.52 -2.88
N LEU A 138 8.22 7.72 -4.13
CA LEU A 138 9.09 8.01 -5.27
C LEU A 138 9.53 9.48 -5.31
N TRP A 139 8.63 10.39 -4.98
CA TRP A 139 8.86 11.84 -5.06
C TRP A 139 9.71 12.37 -3.92
N LEU A 140 9.45 11.90 -2.69
CA LEU A 140 10.09 12.43 -1.49
C LEU A 140 11.53 11.94 -1.33
N PRO A 141 12.42 12.72 -0.69
CA PRO A 141 13.83 12.34 -0.57
C PRO A 141 14.10 11.33 0.55
N SER A 142 13.38 11.37 1.68
CA SER A 142 13.65 10.53 2.86
C SER A 142 12.41 9.91 3.49
N HIS A 143 12.57 8.82 4.23
CA HIS A 143 11.52 8.15 5.01
C HIS A 143 10.90 9.09 6.05
N THR A 144 11.69 9.99 6.63
CA THR A 144 11.19 11.00 7.58
C THR A 144 10.21 11.96 6.91
N SER A 145 10.54 12.45 5.71
CA SER A 145 9.65 13.32 4.94
C SER A 145 8.36 12.59 4.52
N PHE A 146 8.47 11.31 4.15
CA PHE A 146 7.32 10.47 3.82
C PHE A 146 6.40 10.24 5.02
N LEU A 147 6.96 9.86 6.17
CA LEU A 147 6.18 9.66 7.40
C LEU A 147 5.47 10.94 7.81
N ALA A 148 6.11 12.11 7.68
CA ALA A 148 5.49 13.40 7.95
C ALA A 148 4.29 13.68 7.01
N SER A 149 4.44 13.42 5.71
CA SER A 149 3.35 13.57 4.74
C SER A 149 2.19 12.60 5.00
N VAL A 150 2.50 11.33 5.28
CA VAL A 150 1.50 10.31 5.62
C VAL A 150 0.72 10.69 6.89
N TRP A 151 1.41 11.21 7.91
CA TRP A 151 0.78 11.72 9.12
C TRP A 151 -0.16 12.88 8.84
N LEU A 152 0.29 13.87 8.07
CA LEU A 152 -0.53 15.04 7.71
C LEU A 152 -1.80 14.62 6.96
N ILE A 153 -1.67 13.75 5.97
CA ILE A 153 -2.80 13.29 5.17
C ILE A 153 -3.78 12.46 6.02
N ASN A 154 -3.28 11.59 6.90
CA ASN A 154 -4.12 10.86 7.84
C ASN A 154 -4.85 11.77 8.82
N ALA A 155 -4.20 12.82 9.32
CA ALA A 155 -4.84 13.79 10.21
C ALA A 155 -6.00 14.52 9.52
N ILE A 156 -5.79 14.98 8.27
CA ILE A 156 -6.86 15.59 7.46
C ILE A 156 -8.01 14.60 7.25
N MET A 157 -7.71 13.33 6.99
CA MET A 157 -8.73 12.30 6.77
C MET A 157 -9.56 12.00 8.03
N ILE A 158 -8.93 11.97 9.21
CA ILE A 158 -9.65 11.81 10.49
C ILE A 158 -10.61 12.99 10.68
N LEU A 159 -10.10 14.23 10.52
CA LEU A 159 -10.92 15.43 10.69
C LEU A 159 -12.09 15.48 9.70
N ALA A 160 -11.88 15.09 8.45
CA ALA A 160 -12.92 15.05 7.43
C ALA A 160 -13.97 13.96 7.67
N SER A 161 -13.59 12.82 8.27
CA SER A 161 -14.50 11.69 8.50
C SER A 161 -15.29 11.77 9.82
N TRP A 162 -14.83 12.60 10.77
CA TRP A 162 -15.43 12.72 12.10
C TRP A 162 -16.36 13.94 12.26
N ASN A 163 -16.40 14.85 11.28
CA ASN A 163 -17.46 15.85 11.14
C ASN A 163 -18.68 15.29 10.39
#